data_AF-A0A2C6B698-F1
#
_entry.id   AF-A0A2C6B698-F1
#
_cell.length_a   1.000
_cell.length_b   1.000
_cell.length_c   1.000
_cell.angle_alpha   90.00
_cell.angle_beta   90.00
_cell.angle_gamma   90.00
#
_symmetry.space_group_name_H-M   'P 1'
#
loop_
_entity.id
_entity.type
_entity.pdbx_description
1 polymer ?
#
loop_
_entity_poly.entity_id
_entity_poly.type
_entity_poly.pdbx_seq_one_letter_code
_entity_poly.pdbx_strand_id
1 'polypeptide(L)'
;MTNQEKAKKELVETFIEYCKKRKEIESVKISEGLDGCDGAKLRQTTLDFIEKGKEIMNKYQIDSIDFPTEEMLEIYKKYYW
;
A
#
# COMPACT_ATOMS: atom_id res chain seq x y z
N MET A 1 2.08 -11.24 -20.71
CA MET A 1 2.53 -10.60 -19.45
C MET A 1 3.88 -11.18 -19.04
N THR A 2 4.91 -10.36 -19.16
CA THR A 2 6.25 -10.55 -18.60
C THR A 2 6.21 -10.66 -17.07
N ASN A 3 7.29 -11.13 -16.46
CA ASN A 3 7.43 -11.12 -14.99
C ASN A 3 7.27 -9.71 -14.42
N GLN A 4 7.74 -8.69 -15.14
CA GLN A 4 7.56 -7.28 -14.77
C GLN A 4 6.08 -6.88 -14.76
N GLU A 5 5.32 -7.22 -15.79
CA GLU A 5 3.87 -6.94 -15.85
C GLU A 5 3.09 -7.69 -14.76
N LYS A 6 3.47 -8.94 -14.46
CA LYS A 6 2.85 -9.74 -13.39
C LYS A 6 3.13 -9.12 -12.01
N ALA A 7 4.38 -8.77 -11.75
CA ALA A 7 4.80 -8.14 -10.51
C ALA A 7 4.15 -6.78 -10.30
N LYS A 8 4.09 -5.94 -11.35
CA LYS A 8 3.41 -4.65 -11.31
C LYS A 8 1.93 -4.81 -10.97
N LYS A 9 1.24 -5.75 -11.62
CA LYS A 9 -0.17 -6.03 -11.35
C LYS A 9 -0.41 -6.41 -9.88
N GLU A 10 0.38 -7.35 -9.36
CA GLU A 10 0.26 -7.82 -7.98
C GLU A 10 0.60 -6.70 -6.96
N LEU A 11 1.61 -5.87 -7.28
CA LEU A 11 1.97 -4.71 -6.44
C LEU A 11 0.87 -3.66 -6.43
N VAL A 12 0.23 -3.37 -7.57
CA VAL A 12 -0.90 -2.44 -7.67
C VAL A 12 -2.09 -2.92 -6.84
N GLU A 13 -2.44 -4.21 -6.92
CA GLU A 13 -3.51 -4.80 -6.10
C GLU A 13 -3.19 -4.66 -4.61
N THR A 14 -1.94 -4.97 -4.21
CA THR A 14 -1.48 -4.82 -2.83
C THR A 14 -1.50 -3.35 -2.37
N PHE A 15 -1.13 -2.41 -3.24
CA PHE A 15 -1.13 -0.99 -2.95
C PHE A 15 -2.55 -0.43 -2.76
N ILE A 16 -3.52 -0.90 -3.55
CA ILE A 16 -4.94 -0.57 -3.36
C ILE A 16 -5.43 -1.04 -1.99
N GLU A 17 -5.10 -2.28 -1.59
CA GLU A 17 -5.46 -2.79 -0.26
C GLU A 17 -4.81 -1.98 0.87
N TYR A 18 -3.54 -1.64 0.72
CA TYR A 18 -2.83 -0.76 1.65
C TYR A 18 -3.53 0.60 1.81
N CYS A 19 -3.91 1.25 0.70
CA CYS A 19 -4.64 2.52 0.73
C CYS A 19 -5.97 2.41 1.48
N LYS A 20 -6.75 1.35 1.24
CA LYS A 20 -8.03 1.11 1.94
C LYS A 20 -7.83 0.90 3.44
N LYS A 21 -6.89 0.02 3.83
CA LYS A 21 -6.57 -0.25 5.24
C LYS A 21 -6.14 1.01 5.97
N ARG A 22 -5.29 1.84 5.35
CA ARG A 22 -4.92 3.14 5.92
C ARG A 22 -6.11 4.07 6.11
N LYS A 23 -6.98 4.19 5.09
CA LYS A 23 -8.21 4.98 5.21
C LYS A 23 -9.07 4.48 6.36
N GLU A 24 -9.21 3.17 6.54
CA GLU A 24 -9.97 2.58 7.65
C GLU A 24 -9.35 2.93 9.01
N ILE A 25 -8.04 2.73 9.20
CA ILE A 25 -7.33 3.06 10.45
C ILE A 25 -7.48 4.54 10.79
N GLU A 26 -7.35 5.42 9.79
CA GLU A 26 -7.46 6.88 9.97
C GLU A 26 -8.93 7.34 10.11
N SER A 27 -9.89 6.57 9.60
CA SER A 27 -11.33 6.84 9.73
C SER A 27 -11.92 6.38 11.06
N VAL A 28 -11.23 5.49 11.80
CA VAL A 28 -11.54 5.20 13.21
C VAL A 28 -11.21 6.46 14.03
N LYS A 29 -12.09 7.46 13.95
CA LYS A 29 -11.98 8.71 14.68
C LYS A 29 -12.34 8.51 16.15
N ILE A 30 -11.42 8.91 17.03
CA ILE A 30 -11.62 10.00 17.99
C ILE A 30 -13.01 9.96 18.65
N SER A 31 -13.30 8.96 19.48
CA SER A 31 -14.54 8.98 20.24
C SER A 31 -14.51 10.01 21.39
N GLU A 32 -13.33 10.44 21.89
CA GLU A 32 -13.27 11.27 23.11
C GLU A 32 -12.08 12.26 23.19
N GLY A 33 -11.72 12.93 22.08
CA GLY A 33 -10.78 14.08 22.15
C GLY A 33 -9.30 13.73 22.36
N LEU A 34 -8.91 12.45 22.26
CA LEU A 34 -7.53 12.03 22.09
C LEU A 34 -7.21 11.96 20.60
N ASP A 35 -6.00 12.40 20.22
CA ASP A 35 -5.41 12.35 18.88
C ASP A 35 -5.39 10.87 18.39
N GLY A 36 -6.54 10.41 17.88
CA GLY A 36 -6.91 9.00 17.79
C GLY A 36 -6.34 8.28 16.58
N CYS A 37 -5.23 8.75 16.05
CA CYS A 37 -4.53 8.04 14.99
C CYS A 37 -3.64 6.98 15.63
N ASP A 38 -3.98 5.70 15.46
CA ASP A 38 -3.14 4.59 15.91
C ASP A 38 -1.89 4.49 15.02
N GLY A 39 -0.94 5.40 15.26
CA GLY A 39 0.27 5.57 14.45
C GLY A 39 1.13 4.32 14.41
N ALA A 40 1.03 3.45 15.43
CA ALA A 40 1.68 2.14 15.43
C ALA A 40 1.06 1.23 14.35
N LYS A 41 -0.27 1.15 14.26
CA LYS A 41 -0.96 0.38 13.20
C LYS A 41 -0.69 0.94 11.81
N LEU A 42 -0.61 2.27 11.65
CA LEU A 42 -0.22 2.86 10.37
C LEU A 42 1.20 2.46 9.95
N ARG A 43 2.16 2.58 10.87
CA ARG A 43 3.54 2.15 10.62
C ARG A 43 3.61 0.67 10.27
N GLN A 44 2.89 -0.19 11.00
CA GLN A 44 2.84 -1.62 10.71
C GLN A 44 2.27 -1.88 9.32
N THR A 45 1.16 -1.23 8.96
CA THR A 45 0.52 -1.36 7.64
C THR A 45 1.47 -0.95 6.51
N THR A 46 2.30 0.09 6.71
CA THR A 46 3.35 0.48 5.75
C THR A 46 4.47 -0.55 5.69
N LEU A 47 4.92 -1.12 6.81
CA LEU A 47 5.94 -2.17 6.83
C LEU A 47 5.47 -3.44 6.12
N ASP A 48 4.22 -3.86 6.37
CA ASP A 48 3.60 -5.02 5.72
C ASP A 48 3.55 -4.83 4.19
N PHE A 49 3.19 -3.62 3.71
CA PHE A 49 3.22 -3.30 2.28
C PHE A 49 4.63 -3.40 1.69
N ILE A 50 5.65 -2.89 2.38
CA ILE A 50 7.04 -2.96 1.94
C ILE A 50 7.53 -4.42 1.88
N GLU A 51 7.18 -5.24 2.87
CA GLU A 51 7.51 -6.66 2.90
C GLU A 51 6.86 -7.40 1.74
N LYS A 52 5.57 -7.17 1.50
CA LYS A 52 4.85 -7.72 0.34
C LYS A 52 5.50 -7.32 -0.98
N GLY A 53 5.93 -6.07 -1.12
CA GLY A 53 6.68 -5.61 -2.29
C GLY A 53 7.97 -6.42 -2.52
N LYS A 54 8.72 -6.72 -1.46
CA LYS A 54 9.93 -7.55 -1.53
C LYS A 54 9.62 -9.01 -1.88
N GLU A 55 8.56 -9.57 -1.31
CA GLU A 55 8.09 -10.92 -1.65
C GLU A 55 7.72 -11.03 -3.13
N ILE A 56 7.04 -10.02 -3.68
CA ILE A 56 6.67 -9.96 -5.10
C ILE A 56 7.93 -9.89 -5.98
N MET A 57 8.89 -9.02 -5.65
CA MET A 57 10.15 -8.92 -6.40
C MET A 57 10.91 -10.25 -6.42
N ASN A 58 10.99 -10.94 -5.28
CA ASN A 58 11.62 -12.26 -5.17
C ASN A 58 10.86 -13.33 -5.98
N LYS A 59 9.54 -13.40 -5.83
CA LYS A 59 8.65 -14.34 -6.54
C LYS A 59 8.82 -14.29 -8.06
N TYR A 60 8.99 -13.08 -8.62
CA TYR A 60 9.12 -12.88 -10.06
C TYR A 60 10.58 -12.75 -10.53
N GLN A 61 11.55 -12.87 -9.62
CA GLN A 61 12.98 -12.76 -9.89
C GLN A 61 13.37 -11.47 -10.62
N ILE A 62 12.93 -10.33 -10.06
CA ILE A 62 13.21 -9.00 -10.60
C ILE A 62 13.83 -8.11 -9.51
N ASP A 63 14.73 -7.21 -9.91
CA ASP A 63 15.38 -6.28 -8.98
C ASP A 63 14.54 -5.06 -8.62
N SER A 64 13.59 -4.70 -9.50
CA SER A 64 12.73 -3.52 -9.31
C SER A 64 11.44 -3.64 -10.10
N ILE A 65 10.35 -3.07 -9.58
CA ILE A 65 9.06 -2.98 -10.25
C ILE A 65 8.87 -1.56 -10.76
N ASP A 66 8.56 -1.42 -12.05
CA ASP A 66 8.18 -0.12 -12.63
C ASP A 66 6.79 0.28 -12.11
N PHE A 67 6.76 1.14 -11.10
CA PHE A 67 5.54 1.67 -10.53
C PHE A 67 5.71 3.19 -10.32
N PRO A 68 5.37 4.00 -11.33
CA PRO A 68 5.65 5.44 -11.29
C PRO A 68 4.80 6.14 -10.24
N THR A 69 5.36 7.19 -9.64
CA THR A 69 4.71 7.97 -8.58
C THR A 69 3.37 8.57 -9.04
N GLU A 70 3.22 8.93 -10.31
CA GLU A 70 1.95 9.44 -10.84
C GLU A 70 0.82 8.41 -10.74
N GLU A 71 1.08 7.16 -11.16
CA GLU A 71 0.12 6.05 -11.09
C GLU A 71 -0.21 5.72 -9.62
N MET A 72 0.80 5.74 -8.74
CA MET A 72 0.58 5.62 -7.29
C MET A 72 -0.33 6.73 -6.75
N LEU A 73 -0.12 7.99 -7.16
CA LEU A 73 -0.92 9.13 -6.72
C LEU A 73 -2.36 9.04 -7.20
N GLU A 74 -2.61 8.58 -8.42
CA GLU A 74 -3.97 8.36 -8.93
C GLU A 74 -4.71 7.28 -8.13
N ILE A 75 -4.05 6.15 -7.85
CA ILE A 75 -4.61 5.09 -7.00
C ILE A 75 -4.87 5.61 -5.59
N TYR A 76 -3.91 6.34 -5.02
CA TYR A 76 -4.06 6.92 -3.68
C TYR A 76 -5.26 7.87 -3.62
N LYS A 77 -5.38 8.82 -4.55
CA LYS A 77 -6.54 9.73 -4.62
C LYS A 77 -7.86 8.97 -4.77
N LYS A 78 -7.88 7.85 -5.50
CA LYS A 78 -9.10 7.08 -5.76
C LYS A 78 -9.56 6.22 -4.58
N TYR A 79 -8.63 5.63 -3.84
CA TYR A 79 -8.95 4.64 -2.80
C TYR A 79 -8.72 5.12 -1.37
N TYR A 80 -7.87 6.13 -1.18
CA TYR A 80 -7.59 6.71 0.13
C TYR A 80 -8.37 8.01 0.39
N TRP A 81 -8.40 8.94 -0.57
CA TRP A 81 -9.25 10.14 -0.46
C TRP A 81 -10.74 9.76 -0.62
#